data_AF-A0A970B534-F1
#
_entry.id   AF-A0A970B534-F1
#
_cell.length_a   1.000
_cell.length_b   1.000
_cell.length_c   1.000
_cell.angle_alpha   90.00
_cell.angle_beta   90.00
_cell.angle_gamma   90.00
#
_symmetry.space_group_name_H-M   'P 1'
#
loop_
_entity.id
_entity.type
_entity.pdbx_description
1 polymer ?
#
loop_
_entity_poly.entity_id
_entity_poly.type
_entity_poly.pdbx_seq_one_letter_code
_entity_poly.pdbx_strand_id
1 'polypeptide(L)' 'MNCDKGGGNRDMVRAIDFNPDGKTLSSVSPDNTAILWNLENLNDLEGLLAKSCNWP' A
#
# COMPACT_ATOMS: atom_id res chain seq x y z
N MET A 1 0.40 1.98 -5.24
CA MET A 1 -0.50 3.05 -5.69
C MET A 1 0.03 3.58 -7.02
N ASN A 2 -0.47 2.94 -8.08
CA ASN A 2 -0.19 3.16 -9.50
C ASN A 2 1.27 3.34 -9.93
N CYS A 3 1.82 2.25 -10.47
CA CYS A 3 3.02 2.29 -11.30
C CYS A 3 2.58 1.87 -12.71
N ASP A 4 2.09 2.88 -13.43
CA ASP A 4 1.85 2.96 -14.87
C ASP A 4 1.63 1.64 -15.63
N LYS A 5 0.40 1.11 -15.60
CA LYS A 5 -0.13 0.31 -16.69
C LYS A 5 -1.58 0.72 -16.98
N GLY A 6 -1.82 1.18 -18.20
CA GLY A 6 -3.15 1.47 -18.70
C GLY A 6 -4.08 0.26 -18.59
N GLY A 7 -5.30 0.50 -18.11
CA GLY A 7 -6.35 -0.52 -18.03
C GLY A 7 -7.11 -0.42 -16.71
N GLY A 8 -8.24 0.28 -16.71
CA GLY A 8 -9.05 0.52 -15.53
C GLY A 8 -9.67 -0.73 -14.90
N ASN A 9 -10.08 -0.56 -13.64
CA ASN A 9 -10.80 -1.49 -12.75
C ASN A 9 -9.98 -2.67 -12.18
N ARG A 10 -9.44 -2.50 -10.96
CA ARG A 10 -9.77 -3.33 -9.76
C ARG A 10 -8.99 -3.00 -8.46
N ASP A 11 -7.94 -2.18 -8.48
CA ASP A 11 -7.04 -2.05 -7.30
C ASP A 11 -7.24 -0.77 -6.47
N MET A 12 -8.48 -0.43 -6.13
CA MET A 12 -8.75 0.75 -5.30
C MET A 12 -8.60 0.40 -3.81
N VAL A 13 -7.58 0.95 -3.13
CA VAL A 13 -7.49 0.88 -1.67
C VAL A 13 -8.71 1.58 -1.07
N ARG A 14 -9.51 0.84 -0.32
CA ARG A 14 -10.77 1.32 0.27
C ARG A 14 -10.55 2.06 1.59
N ALA A 15 -9.51 1.68 2.33
CA ALA A 15 -9.14 2.32 3.58
C ALA A 15 -7.65 2.12 3.86
N ILE A 16 -7.08 3.10 4.56
CA ILE A 16 -5.74 3.07 5.14
C ILE A 16 -5.81 3.45 6.61
N ASP A 17 -5.03 2.80 7.45
CA ASP A 17 -4.94 3.14 8.87
C ASP A 17 -3.51 2.97 9.38
N PHE A 18 -3.04 3.94 10.15
CA PHE A 18 -1.74 3.88 10.79
C PHE A 18 -1.90 3.21 12.15
N ASN A 19 -1.05 2.23 12.43
CA ASN A 19 -0.99 1.67 13.76
C ASN A 19 -0.47 2.77 14.72
N PRO A 20 -0.96 2.88 15.97
CA PRO A 20 -0.57 3.95 16.90
C PRO A 20 0.93 4.02 17.19
N ASP A 21 1.67 2.93 16.92
CA ASP A 21 3.12 2.87 17.03
C ASP A 21 3.88 3.59 15.89
N GLY A 22 3.19 4.00 14.82
CA GLY A 22 3.75 4.67 13.64
C GLY A 22 4.67 3.80 12.77
N LYS A 23 4.86 2.53 13.13
CA LYS A 23 5.78 1.59 12.45
C LYS A 23 5.08 0.78 11.38
N THR A 24 3.76 0.73 11.44
CA THR A 24 2.97 -0.14 10.59
C THR A 24 1.82 0.63 9.96
N LEU A 25 1.60 0.42 8.67
CA LEU A 25 0.43 0.91 7.94
C LEU A 25 -0.40 -0.29 7.49
N SER A 26 -1.70 -0.23 7.73
CA SER A 26 -2.66 -1.21 7.21
C SER A 26 -3.39 -0.62 6.00
N SER A 27 -3.58 -1.42 4.96
CA SER A 27 -4.40 -1.04 3.80
C SER A 27 -5.30 -2.18 3.39
N VAL A 28 -6.53 -1.86 2.98
CA VAL A 28 -7.53 -2.86 2.57
C VAL A 28 -8.12 -2.55 1.19
N SER A 29 -8.40 -3.60 0.43
CA SER A 29 -8.99 -3.54 -0.91
C SER A 29 -10.38 -4.21 -0.95
N PRO A 30 -11.30 -3.79 -1.85
CA PRO A 30 -12.59 -4.44 -2.09
C PRO A 30 -12.52 -5.90 -2.53
N ASP A 31 -11.37 -6.37 -2.99
CA ASP A 31 -11.13 -7.77 -3.38
C ASP A 31 -10.91 -8.71 -2.16
N ASN A 32 -11.12 -8.21 -0.94
CA ASN A 32 -10.86 -8.87 0.34
C ASN A 32 -9.37 -9.06 0.68
N THR A 33 -8.48 -8.31 0.04
CA THR A 33 -7.06 -8.27 0.39
C THR A 33 -6.82 -7.20 1.45
N ALA A 34 -6.08 -7.59 2.49
CA ALA A 34 -5.49 -6.67 3.46
C ALA A 34 -3.97 -6.81 3.42
N ILE A 35 -3.27 -5.69 3.36
CA ILE A 35 -1.81 -5.64 3.39
C ILE A 35 -1.36 -4.87 4.62
N LEU A 36 -0.39 -5.45 5.32
CA LEU A 36 0.32 -4.84 6.43
C LEU A 36 1.70 -4.40 5.95
N TRP A 37 1.93 -3.10 5.94
CA TRP A 37 3.20 -2.51 5.53
C TRP A 37 4.05 -2.25 6.77
N ASN A 38 5.17 -2.95 6.87
CA ASN A 38 6.21 -2.55 7.80
C ASN A 38 6.95 -1.32 7.24
N LEU A 39 6.83 -0.21 7.95
CA LEU A 39 7.46 1.08 7.66
C LEU A 39 8.83 1.22 8.35
N GLU A 40 9.20 0.30 9.24
CA GLU A 40 10.54 0.27 9.81
C GLU A 40 11.54 0.13 8.65
N ASN A 41 12.48 1.08 8.59
CA ASN A 41 13.51 1.20 7.54
C ASN A 41 13.02 1.73 6.18
N LEU A 42 11.81 2.27 6.08
CA LEU A 42 11.46 3.15 4.96
C LEU A 42 12.08 4.53 5.22
N ASN A 43 13.16 4.80 4.50
CA ASN A 43 13.92 6.03 4.68
C ASN A 43 13.43 7.16 3.76
N ASP A 44 12.61 6.84 2.75
CA ASP A 44 12.08 7.79 1.78
C ASP A 44 10.75 7.32 1.16
N LEU A 45 10.12 8.26 0.45
CA LEU A 45 8.88 8.05 -0.29
C LEU A 45 9.08 7.09 -1.48
N GLU A 46 10.28 7.05 -2.06
CA GLU A 46 10.57 6.18 -3.21
C GLU A 46 10.52 4.70 -2.82
N GLY A 47 11.08 4.32 -1.67
CA GLY A 47 10.99 2.96 -1.14
C GLY A 47 9.55 2.53 -0.85
N LEU A 48 8.69 3.46 -0.41
CA LEU A 48 7.27 3.20 -0.21
C LEU A 48 6.54 3.01 -1.56
N LEU A 49 6.81 3.88 -2.54
CA LEU A 49 6.21 3.80 -3.86
C LEU A 49 6.58 2.50 -4.57
N ALA A 50 7.85 2.09 -4.51
CA ALA A 50 8.34 0.84 -5.08
C ALA A 50 7.62 -0.39 -4.49
N LYS A 51 7.43 -0.44 -3.17
CA LYS A 51 6.64 -1.50 -2.51
C LYS A 51 5.19 -1.51 -2.99
N SER A 52 4.62 -0.33 -3.21
CA SER A 52 3.22 -0.16 -3.61
C SER A 52 2.95 -0.49 -5.09
N CYS A 53 3.99 -0.66 -5.92
CA CYS A 53 3.90 -1.10 -7.31
C CYS A 53 3.67 -2.60 -7.47
N ASN A 54 4.03 -3.38 -6.44
CA ASN A 54 4.01 -4.83 -6.44
C ASN A 54 2.83 -5.39 -5.63
N TRP A 55 1.71 -4.66 -5.62
CA TRP A 55 0.45 -5.19 -5.13
C TRP A 55 0.11 -6.44 -5.95
N PRO A 56 -0.19 -7.60 -5.30
CA PRO A 56 -0.49 -8.84 -6.01
C PRO A 56 -1.78 -8.78 -6.84
#